data_AF-A0ABD3PVN7-F1
#
_entry.id   AF-A0ABD3PVN7-F1
#
_cell.length_a   1.000
_cell.length_b   1.000
_cell.length_c   1.000
_cell.angle_alpha   90.00
_cell.angle_beta   90.00
_cell.angle_gamma   90.00
#
_symmetry.space_group_name_H-M   'P 1'
#
loop_
_entity.id
_entity.type
_entity.pdbx_description
1 polymer ?
#
loop_
_entity_poly.entity_id
_entity_poly.type
_entity_poly.pdbx_seq_one_letter_code
_entity_poly.pdbx_strand_id
1 'polypeptide(L)'
;MKYKGWGWAMMGLHQSLPADILVLIRNNKLALSITCVCLAVPPLLYLYRYRSSIKKHLKEIETNASISKVVRNNSVDIRTSSRVIRCMELNPAFVKKNSGWQMMSFGEYLSQLEPADKNLPLNHIFYQKELEIALGKLLLYKLGNYGAALLPLLGVGSVAGSIAGVSKKISEFIAKSVLSDDTAVDPLQFDLSLMEITSALNLYQKGSSQSIDVTPLEHLAKGEKGWGDLSFDMGDGTFPMLFDVDKDFDNYVIKMEERVRAKEGGYDPFDRSFPSPLPINERLLPGLCLGKGGLKITHNKRECIEHRLICVLFNKLAHNYYKFSRKQKLEDCFVAVCGGKRCIFPEQLLQALVHGGHEVEVAPRVMTTNFGIQLCVKEDDGSYTSIPTTLFILTGVERPSDGKPAYFAAPHGGMDVRISGPIFGKTKTAFIQFYVAISGICAFVPDEDQDTPWVEKTTLADPYSPGDMIRAIRMCALVSVTFNRIATELNLPCGGYGVLGMCNDSSTIIDFALRGKTNGYPLVSTGRYLSHIVANFIKLKDELNDTSCAELEPVAHDILCLIRSSGTMPSDLHITPASLTNLSERYDKSYQVEVFQGTVEAKEILSQMADAAKEYFG
;
A
#
# COMPACT_ATOMS: atom_id res chain seq x y z
N MET A 1 -24.57 16.82 -15.41
CA MET A 1 -24.36 18.03 -14.59
C MET A 1 -25.46 19.06 -14.88
N LYS A 2 -26.36 19.32 -13.92
CA LYS A 2 -27.34 20.43 -14.01
C LYS A 2 -26.67 21.69 -13.45
N TYR A 3 -26.56 22.74 -14.26
CA TYR A 3 -25.83 23.99 -13.96
C TYR A 3 -26.48 24.79 -12.82
N LYS A 4 -25.86 24.82 -11.63
CA LYS A 4 -26.16 25.79 -10.54
C LYS A 4 -25.18 26.98 -10.47
N GLY A 5 -24.20 27.07 -11.38
CA GLY A 5 -23.10 28.05 -11.30
C GLY A 5 -23.35 29.44 -11.89
N TRP A 6 -24.45 29.66 -12.64
CA TRP A 6 -24.65 30.94 -13.34
C TRP A 6 -25.05 32.11 -12.43
N GLY A 7 -25.59 31.85 -11.23
CA GLY A 7 -26.01 32.90 -10.30
C GLY A 7 -24.84 33.72 -9.70
N TRP A 8 -23.67 33.10 -9.51
CA TRP A 8 -22.54 33.72 -8.83
C TRP A 8 -21.73 34.67 -9.75
N ALA A 9 -21.59 34.35 -11.03
CA ALA A 9 -20.89 35.20 -11.99
C ALA A 9 -21.65 36.50 -12.29
N MET A 10 -22.99 36.46 -12.28
CA MET A 10 -23.85 37.64 -12.47
C MET A 10 -23.86 38.56 -11.23
N MET A 11 -23.69 38.01 -10.01
CA MET A 11 -23.62 38.81 -8.78
C MET A 11 -22.30 39.59 -8.65
N GLY A 12 -21.16 39.04 -9.10
CA GLY A 12 -19.86 39.74 -9.08
C GLY A 12 -19.77 40.92 -10.05
N LEU A 13 -20.43 40.84 -11.20
CA LEU A 13 -20.50 41.93 -12.19
C LEU A 13 -21.32 43.14 -11.71
N HIS A 14 -22.23 42.93 -10.75
CA HIS A 14 -23.07 44.00 -10.23
C HIS A 14 -22.33 44.92 -9.24
N GLN A 15 -21.15 44.50 -8.73
CA GLN A 15 -20.35 45.27 -7.77
C GLN A 15 -19.21 46.07 -8.41
N SER A 16 -18.88 45.84 -9.69
CA SER A 16 -17.72 46.46 -10.35
C SER A 16 -18.06 47.52 -11.40
N LEU A 17 -19.35 47.78 -11.66
CA LEU A 17 -19.79 48.82 -12.59
C LEU A 17 -20.24 50.09 -11.85
N PRO A 18 -19.78 51.29 -12.26
CA PRO A 18 -20.25 52.57 -11.72
C PRO A 18 -21.78 52.70 -11.80
N ALA A 19 -22.41 53.27 -10.76
CA ALA A 19 -23.86 53.40 -10.63
C ALA A 19 -24.53 54.11 -11.84
N ASP A 20 -23.81 55.05 -12.45
CA ASP A 20 -24.30 55.87 -13.57
C ASP A 20 -24.50 55.04 -14.85
N ILE A 21 -23.68 54.01 -15.06
CA ILE A 21 -23.77 53.08 -16.19
C ILE A 21 -24.98 52.14 -16.01
N LEU A 22 -25.26 51.73 -14.78
CA LEU A 22 -26.42 50.88 -14.45
C LEU A 22 -27.76 51.61 -14.70
N VAL A 23 -27.83 52.91 -14.43
CA VAL A 23 -29.03 53.73 -14.73
C VAL A 23 -29.24 53.90 -16.24
N LEU A 24 -28.16 54.10 -17.00
CA LEU A 24 -28.21 54.24 -18.47
C LEU A 24 -28.66 52.93 -19.15
N ILE A 25 -28.17 51.78 -18.64
CA ILE A 25 -28.54 50.45 -19.13
C ILE A 25 -30.00 50.11 -18.82
N ARG A 26 -30.52 50.53 -17.65
CA ARG A 26 -31.89 50.20 -17.21
C ARG A 26 -32.98 50.89 -18.02
N ASN A 27 -32.71 52.09 -18.55
CA ASN A 27 -33.70 52.89 -19.28
C ASN A 27 -33.62 52.74 -20.81
N ASN A 28 -32.61 52.06 -21.35
CA ASN A 28 -32.43 51.89 -22.78
C ASN A 28 -32.37 50.40 -23.15
N LYS A 29 -33.50 49.84 -23.60
CA LYS A 29 -33.63 48.42 -24.00
C LYS A 29 -32.61 48.00 -25.06
N LEU A 30 -32.20 48.94 -25.93
CA LEU A 30 -31.17 48.69 -26.94
C LEU A 30 -29.78 48.58 -26.30
N ALA A 31 -29.43 49.47 -25.37
CA ALA A 31 -28.17 49.41 -24.64
C ALA A 31 -28.06 48.13 -23.79
N LEU A 32 -29.12 47.74 -23.07
CA LEU A 32 -29.16 46.49 -22.32
C LEU A 32 -28.95 45.26 -23.22
N SER A 33 -29.60 45.24 -24.39
CA SER A 33 -29.45 44.14 -25.36
C SER A 33 -28.02 44.06 -25.89
N ILE A 34 -27.41 45.20 -26.24
CA ILE A 34 -26.02 45.27 -26.70
C ILE A 34 -25.05 44.83 -25.59
N THR A 35 -25.24 45.29 -24.35
CA THR A 35 -24.38 44.88 -23.22
C THR A 35 -24.51 43.39 -22.92
N CYS A 36 -25.72 42.82 -22.92
CA CYS A 36 -25.93 41.38 -22.76
C CYS A 36 -25.24 40.58 -23.87
N VAL A 37 -25.31 41.03 -25.12
CA VAL A 37 -24.59 40.40 -26.25
C VAL A 37 -23.08 40.53 -26.07
N CYS A 38 -22.56 41.72 -25.73
CA CYS A 38 -21.13 41.94 -25.50
C CYS A 38 -20.56 41.16 -24.31
N LEU A 39 -21.37 40.85 -23.29
CA LEU A 39 -20.94 40.03 -22.14
C LEU A 39 -21.10 38.53 -22.40
N ALA A 40 -22.08 38.10 -23.19
CA ALA A 40 -22.32 36.68 -23.47
C ALA A 40 -21.47 36.15 -24.63
N VAL A 41 -21.21 36.97 -25.65
CA VAL A 41 -20.50 36.55 -26.87
C VAL A 41 -19.04 36.15 -26.60
N PRO A 42 -18.21 36.87 -25.83
CA PRO A 42 -16.83 36.46 -25.58
C PRO A 42 -16.70 35.13 -24.83
N PRO A 43 -17.45 34.83 -23.75
CA PRO A 43 -17.47 33.50 -23.13
C PRO A 43 -17.97 32.40 -24.06
N LEU A 44 -19.00 32.66 -24.88
CA LEU A 44 -19.50 31.69 -25.84
C LEU A 44 -18.49 31.43 -26.98
N LEU A 45 -17.81 32.47 -27.46
CA LEU A 45 -16.70 32.36 -28.42
C LEU A 45 -15.50 31.64 -27.81
N TYR A 46 -15.19 31.88 -26.55
CA TYR A 46 -14.14 31.17 -25.82
C TYR A 46 -14.49 29.69 -25.67
N LEU A 47 -15.72 29.36 -25.26
CA LEU A 47 -16.21 27.98 -25.18
C LEU A 47 -16.25 27.30 -26.56
N TYR A 48 -16.63 28.02 -27.61
CA TYR A 48 -16.61 27.51 -28.99
C TYR A 48 -15.19 27.26 -29.49
N ARG A 49 -14.25 28.19 -29.26
CA ARG A 49 -12.83 28.03 -29.60
C ARG A 49 -12.19 26.91 -28.79
N TYR A 50 -12.52 26.80 -27.51
CA TYR A 50 -12.07 25.71 -26.64
C TYR A 50 -12.60 24.35 -27.12
N ARG A 51 -13.91 24.26 -27.42
CA ARG A 51 -14.51 23.06 -28.00
C ARG A 51 -13.91 22.70 -29.35
N SER A 52 -13.65 23.69 -30.21
CA SER A 52 -13.04 23.48 -31.53
C SER A 52 -11.57 23.05 -31.40
N SER A 53 -10.83 23.62 -30.45
CA SER A 53 -9.47 23.22 -30.12
C SER A 53 -9.42 21.78 -29.60
N ILE A 54 -10.34 21.39 -28.71
CA ILE A 54 -10.48 20.00 -28.24
C ILE A 54 -10.80 19.07 -29.41
N LYS A 55 -11.76 19.41 -30.28
CA LYS A 55 -12.08 18.59 -31.45
C LYS A 55 -10.89 18.44 -32.41
N LYS A 56 -10.13 19.52 -32.63
CA LYS A 56 -8.91 19.48 -33.45
C LYS A 56 -7.85 18.56 -32.82
N HIS A 57 -7.58 18.72 -31.53
CA HIS A 57 -6.64 17.85 -30.80
C HIS A 57 -7.12 16.40 -30.78
N LEU A 58 -8.42 16.14 -30.60
CA LEU A 58 -8.98 14.78 -30.68
C LEU A 58 -8.77 14.17 -32.07
N LYS A 59 -9.00 14.94 -33.15
CA LYS A 59 -8.77 14.46 -34.52
C LYS A 59 -7.28 14.21 -34.80
N GLU A 60 -6.41 15.08 -34.31
CA GLU A 60 -4.94 14.89 -34.39
C GLU A 60 -4.51 13.65 -33.60
N ILE A 61 -5.06 13.44 -32.41
CA ILE A 61 -4.85 12.24 -31.60
C ILE A 61 -5.38 11.00 -32.33
N GLU A 62 -6.59 11.01 -32.90
CA GLU A 62 -7.16 9.89 -33.65
C GLU A 62 -6.32 9.54 -34.88
N THR A 63 -5.89 10.57 -35.64
CA THR A 63 -5.06 10.39 -36.83
C THR A 63 -3.70 9.80 -36.44
N ASN A 64 -3.03 10.35 -35.44
CA ASN A 64 -1.74 9.84 -34.96
C ASN A 64 -1.86 8.50 -34.24
N ALA A 65 -2.97 8.24 -33.53
CA ALA A 65 -3.24 6.99 -32.84
C ALA A 65 -3.37 5.82 -33.81
N SER A 66 -3.90 6.05 -35.03
CA SER A 66 -3.96 5.03 -36.08
C SER A 66 -2.58 4.64 -36.63
N ILE A 67 -1.62 5.58 -36.58
CA ILE A 67 -0.23 5.43 -37.07
C ILE A 67 0.65 4.77 -35.98
N SER A 68 0.29 4.92 -34.70
CA SER A 68 1.10 4.50 -33.55
C SER A 68 0.52 3.29 -32.80
N LYS A 69 0.05 2.28 -33.55
CA LYS A 69 -0.36 1.00 -32.95
C LYS A 69 0.88 0.17 -32.64
N VAL A 70 0.96 -0.37 -31.43
CA VAL A 70 1.97 -1.34 -31.01
C VAL A 70 1.36 -2.73 -31.09
N VAL A 71 2.15 -3.72 -31.51
CA VAL A 71 1.81 -5.14 -31.46
C VAL A 71 2.82 -5.89 -30.60
N ARG A 72 2.40 -7.02 -30.03
CA ARG A 72 3.29 -7.92 -29.29
C ARG A 72 3.78 -9.00 -30.24
N ASN A 73 5.08 -9.16 -30.36
CA ASN A 73 5.71 -10.24 -31.11
C ASN A 73 6.11 -11.37 -30.15
N ASN A 74 5.20 -12.33 -29.97
CA ASN A 74 5.37 -13.47 -29.05
C ASN A 74 6.45 -14.46 -29.53
N SER A 75 6.94 -14.32 -30.78
CA SER A 75 7.95 -15.21 -31.36
C SER A 75 9.39 -14.80 -31.08
N VAL A 76 9.59 -13.64 -30.43
CA VAL A 76 10.94 -13.16 -30.08
C VAL A 76 11.51 -14.03 -28.96
N ASP A 77 12.52 -14.83 -29.28
CA ASP A 77 13.37 -15.42 -28.25
C ASP A 77 14.26 -14.32 -27.68
N ILE A 78 13.88 -13.84 -26.50
CA ILE A 78 14.56 -12.76 -25.76
C ILE A 78 16.04 -13.08 -25.53
N ARG A 79 16.44 -14.37 -25.48
CA ARG A 79 17.85 -14.76 -25.32
C ARG A 79 18.70 -14.44 -26.54
N THR A 80 18.07 -14.31 -27.71
CA THR A 80 18.72 -14.02 -28.99
C THR A 80 18.40 -12.63 -29.51
N SER A 81 17.42 -11.96 -28.91
CA SER A 81 17.05 -10.59 -29.23
C SER A 81 18.20 -9.64 -28.91
N SER A 82 18.54 -8.77 -29.86
CA SER A 82 19.41 -7.63 -29.58
C SER A 82 18.74 -6.59 -28.68
N ARG A 83 17.40 -6.64 -28.57
CA ARG A 83 16.60 -5.82 -27.66
C ARG A 83 16.41 -6.56 -26.35
N VAL A 84 17.20 -6.18 -25.35
CA VAL A 84 17.07 -6.68 -23.98
C VAL A 84 16.83 -5.48 -23.06
N ILE A 85 15.57 -5.23 -22.73
CA ILE A 85 15.20 -4.24 -21.72
C ILE A 85 15.25 -4.93 -20.37
N ARG A 86 16.13 -4.48 -19.49
CA ARG A 86 16.42 -5.18 -18.23
C ARG A 86 15.58 -4.69 -17.05
N CYS A 87 14.28 -4.49 -17.23
CA CYS A 87 13.42 -3.92 -16.19
C CYS A 87 12.76 -4.99 -15.31
N MET A 88 12.96 -4.93 -13.99
CA MET A 88 12.44 -5.92 -13.04
C MET A 88 12.74 -7.37 -13.48
N GLU A 89 13.96 -7.60 -13.99
CA GLU A 89 14.40 -8.91 -14.46
C GLU A 89 14.22 -9.97 -13.39
N LEU A 90 13.64 -11.10 -13.77
CA LEU A 90 13.47 -12.24 -12.87
C LEU A 90 14.79 -12.98 -12.75
N ASN A 91 15.09 -13.47 -11.55
CA ASN A 91 16.24 -14.32 -11.32
C ASN A 91 16.06 -15.64 -12.11
N PRO A 92 16.99 -16.01 -13.01
CA PRO A 92 16.88 -17.24 -13.78
C PRO A 92 16.77 -18.51 -12.91
N ALA A 93 17.41 -18.53 -11.74
CA ALA A 93 17.31 -19.65 -10.80
C ALA A 93 15.90 -19.76 -10.20
N PHE A 94 15.27 -18.62 -9.88
CA PHE A 94 13.89 -18.56 -9.42
C PHE A 94 12.90 -19.04 -10.50
N VAL A 95 13.05 -18.55 -11.74
CA VAL A 95 12.20 -18.98 -12.87
C VAL A 95 12.34 -20.48 -13.12
N LYS A 96 13.57 -21.01 -13.11
CA LYS A 96 13.83 -22.45 -13.28
C LYS A 96 13.17 -23.29 -12.18
N LYS A 97 13.29 -22.87 -10.91
CA LYS A 97 12.67 -23.54 -9.75
C LYS A 97 11.14 -23.55 -9.86
N ASN A 98 10.56 -22.51 -10.46
CA ASN A 98 9.11 -22.31 -10.57
C ASN A 98 8.59 -22.46 -12.00
N SER A 99 9.18 -23.36 -12.79
CA SER A 99 8.84 -23.57 -14.22
C SER A 99 7.39 -24.01 -14.49
N GLY A 100 6.65 -24.44 -13.46
CA GLY A 100 5.22 -24.71 -13.55
C GLY A 100 4.33 -23.46 -13.57
N TRP A 101 4.90 -22.28 -13.35
CA TRP A 101 4.18 -21.00 -13.37
C TRP A 101 4.48 -20.23 -14.64
N GLN A 102 3.42 -19.68 -15.26
CA GLN A 102 3.54 -18.80 -16.41
C GLN A 102 3.89 -17.39 -15.95
N MET A 103 5.18 -17.06 -16.01
CA MET A 103 5.72 -15.78 -15.55
C MET A 103 6.63 -15.16 -16.60
N MET A 104 6.70 -13.84 -16.60
CA MET A 104 7.72 -13.08 -17.33
C MET A 104 8.11 -11.82 -16.57
N SER A 105 9.31 -11.32 -16.82
CA SER A 105 9.74 -10.00 -16.35
C SER A 105 8.95 -8.90 -17.10
N PHE A 106 8.91 -7.70 -16.52
CA PHE A 106 8.33 -6.57 -17.24
C PHE A 106 9.22 -6.16 -18.43
N GLY A 107 10.54 -6.26 -18.29
CA GLY A 107 11.50 -6.07 -19.36
C GLY A 107 11.32 -7.05 -20.53
N GLU A 108 11.07 -8.32 -20.23
CA GLU A 108 10.74 -9.36 -21.22
C GLU A 108 9.48 -9.00 -22.00
N TYR A 109 8.41 -8.58 -21.31
CA TYR A 109 7.19 -8.10 -21.96
C TYR A 109 7.45 -6.88 -22.87
N LEU A 110 8.17 -5.87 -22.37
CA LEU A 110 8.48 -4.67 -23.14
C LEU A 110 9.33 -4.97 -24.38
N SER A 111 10.21 -5.96 -24.29
CA SER A 111 11.08 -6.40 -25.40
C SER A 111 10.29 -7.07 -26.54
N GLN A 112 9.04 -7.50 -26.28
CA GLN A 112 8.14 -8.06 -27.28
C GLN A 112 7.36 -6.99 -28.05
N LEU A 113 7.42 -5.72 -27.63
CA LEU A 113 6.64 -4.65 -28.26
C LEU A 113 7.32 -4.15 -29.54
N GLU A 114 6.59 -4.14 -30.64
CA GLU A 114 7.03 -3.56 -31.91
C GLU A 114 5.93 -2.69 -32.54
N PRO A 115 6.28 -1.66 -33.35
CA PRO A 115 5.30 -0.93 -34.15
C PRO A 115 4.54 -1.90 -35.07
N ALA A 116 3.23 -1.71 -35.17
CA ALA A 116 2.39 -2.49 -36.09
C ALA A 116 2.80 -2.29 -37.56
N ASP A 117 3.29 -1.11 -37.91
CA ASP A 117 3.87 -0.81 -39.22
C ASP A 117 5.37 -0.52 -39.07
N LYS A 118 6.20 -1.43 -39.60
CA LYS A 118 7.67 -1.35 -39.52
C LYS A 118 8.24 -0.26 -40.42
N ASN A 119 7.47 0.25 -41.39
CA ASN A 119 7.93 1.26 -42.34
C ASN A 119 7.73 2.70 -41.83
N LEU A 120 6.97 2.88 -40.76
CA LEU A 120 6.72 4.18 -40.17
C LEU A 120 7.77 4.46 -39.08
N PRO A 121 8.49 5.59 -39.15
CA PRO A 121 9.43 5.96 -38.10
C PRO A 121 8.67 6.13 -36.78
N LEU A 122 9.22 5.53 -35.73
CA LEU A 122 8.70 5.61 -34.37
C LEU A 122 8.66 7.09 -33.93
N ASN A 123 7.46 7.66 -33.84
CA ASN A 123 7.31 9.02 -33.34
C ASN A 123 7.42 9.01 -31.80
N HIS A 124 8.65 8.97 -31.28
CA HIS A 124 8.95 8.88 -29.84
C HIS A 124 8.21 9.95 -29.01
N ILE A 125 8.04 11.15 -29.55
CA ILE A 125 7.33 12.27 -28.89
C ILE A 125 5.85 11.94 -28.71
N PHE A 126 5.22 11.28 -29.69
CA PHE A 126 3.82 10.88 -29.60
C PHE A 126 3.64 9.77 -28.56
N TYR A 127 4.47 8.73 -28.59
CA TYR A 127 4.43 7.65 -27.61
C TYR A 127 4.68 8.16 -26.18
N GLN A 128 5.65 9.06 -26.01
CA GLN A 128 5.90 9.72 -24.73
C GLN A 128 4.64 10.43 -24.22
N LYS A 129 3.99 11.27 -25.05
CA LYS A 129 2.78 11.99 -24.65
C LYS A 129 1.62 11.06 -24.31
N GLU A 130 1.44 9.99 -25.06
CA GLU A 130 0.37 9.05 -24.75
C GLU A 130 0.64 8.21 -23.51
N LEU A 131 1.90 7.85 -23.27
CA LEU A 131 2.31 7.19 -22.05
C LEU A 131 2.14 8.13 -20.85
N GLU A 132 2.50 9.41 -20.99
CA GLU A 132 2.21 10.46 -20.00
C GLU A 132 0.70 10.57 -19.72
N ILE A 133 -0.15 10.51 -20.75
CA ILE A 133 -1.62 10.52 -20.59
C ILE A 133 -2.11 9.23 -19.93
N ALA A 134 -1.57 8.07 -20.30
CA ALA A 134 -1.98 6.78 -19.76
C ALA A 134 -1.55 6.62 -18.29
N LEU A 135 -0.30 6.95 -17.97
CA LEU A 135 0.22 7.04 -16.61
C LEU A 135 -0.53 8.11 -15.82
N GLY A 136 -0.76 9.28 -16.41
CA GLY A 136 -1.59 10.34 -15.83
C GLY A 136 -3.00 9.84 -15.53
N LYS A 137 -3.64 9.11 -16.43
CA LYS A 137 -4.96 8.51 -16.23
C LYS A 137 -4.94 7.39 -15.20
N LEU A 138 -3.92 6.54 -15.17
CA LEU A 138 -3.75 5.48 -14.17
C LEU A 138 -3.56 6.08 -12.79
N LEU A 139 -2.69 7.08 -12.67
CA LEU A 139 -2.51 7.88 -11.48
C LEU A 139 -3.85 8.53 -11.12
N LEU A 140 -4.50 9.31 -11.98
CA LEU A 140 -5.82 9.91 -11.69
C LEU A 140 -6.88 8.88 -11.28
N TYR A 141 -6.92 7.71 -11.91
CA TYR A 141 -7.84 6.62 -11.57
C TYR A 141 -7.56 6.06 -10.18
N LYS A 142 -6.28 5.88 -9.82
CA LYS A 142 -5.84 5.41 -8.50
C LYS A 142 -5.90 6.50 -7.42
N LEU A 143 -5.75 7.76 -7.81
CA LEU A 143 -5.79 8.97 -6.96
C LEU A 143 -7.24 9.51 -6.82
N GLY A 144 -8.21 8.95 -7.55
CA GLY A 144 -9.64 9.24 -7.45
C GLY A 144 -10.06 10.66 -7.86
N ASN A 145 -11.19 11.11 -7.29
CA ASN A 145 -11.85 12.40 -7.60
C ASN A 145 -11.01 13.66 -7.27
N TYR A 146 -9.91 13.53 -6.55
CA TYR A 146 -9.05 14.65 -6.13
C TYR A 146 -8.02 15.06 -7.17
N GLY A 147 -7.63 14.14 -8.06
CA GLY A 147 -6.74 14.46 -9.17
C GLY A 147 -7.31 15.51 -10.13
N ALA A 148 -8.63 15.60 -10.25
CA ALA A 148 -9.32 16.62 -11.06
C ALA A 148 -9.61 17.93 -10.30
N ALA A 149 -9.69 17.90 -8.97
CA ALA A 149 -10.06 19.04 -8.13
C ALA A 149 -8.87 19.84 -7.58
N LEU A 150 -7.69 19.22 -7.42
CA LEU A 150 -6.47 19.87 -6.93
C LEU A 150 -5.67 20.60 -8.02
N LEU A 151 -5.86 20.23 -9.29
CA LEU A 151 -5.16 20.84 -10.44
C LEU A 151 -5.35 22.37 -10.54
N PRO A 152 -6.51 22.95 -10.22
CA PRO A 152 -6.69 24.41 -10.24
C PRO A 152 -6.33 25.12 -8.92
N LEU A 153 -6.38 24.43 -7.77
CA LEU A 153 -6.31 25.04 -6.43
C LEU A 153 -4.89 25.14 -5.85
N LEU A 154 -3.92 24.37 -6.35
CA LEU A 154 -2.53 24.39 -5.87
C LEU A 154 -1.55 25.12 -6.81
N GLY A 155 -2.05 25.92 -7.74
CA GLY A 155 -1.22 26.77 -8.60
C GLY A 155 -0.21 25.97 -9.44
N VAL A 156 -0.69 25.03 -10.26
CA VAL A 156 -0.12 24.48 -11.53
C VAL A 156 1.36 24.02 -11.58
N GLY A 157 2.22 24.31 -10.59
CA GLY A 157 3.68 24.22 -10.72
C GLY A 157 4.36 23.09 -9.95
N SER A 158 3.98 22.80 -8.69
CA SER A 158 4.78 21.90 -7.84
C SER A 158 4.38 20.43 -7.96
N VAL A 159 3.11 20.07 -7.74
CA VAL A 159 2.67 18.66 -7.81
C VAL A 159 2.47 18.20 -9.24
N ALA A 160 1.89 19.05 -10.11
CA ALA A 160 1.85 18.78 -11.54
C ALA A 160 3.27 18.74 -12.12
N GLY A 161 4.20 19.57 -11.64
CA GLY A 161 5.61 19.51 -11.99
C GLY A 161 6.32 18.24 -11.51
N SER A 162 6.02 17.76 -10.29
CA SER A 162 6.58 16.50 -9.77
C SER A 162 5.98 15.26 -10.44
N ILE A 163 4.66 15.21 -10.63
CA ILE A 163 3.99 14.08 -11.32
C ILE A 163 4.32 14.10 -12.81
N ALA A 164 4.30 15.26 -13.47
CA ALA A 164 4.78 15.37 -14.84
C ALA A 164 6.27 15.11 -14.91
N GLY A 165 7.06 15.50 -13.91
CA GLY A 165 8.50 15.20 -13.84
C GLY A 165 8.78 13.70 -13.71
N VAL A 166 8.06 13.00 -12.82
CA VAL A 166 8.14 11.54 -12.67
C VAL A 166 7.60 10.84 -13.92
N SER A 167 6.42 11.23 -14.41
CA SER A 167 5.82 10.65 -15.63
C SER A 167 6.70 10.90 -16.85
N LYS A 168 7.31 12.08 -16.97
CA LYS A 168 8.27 12.45 -18.01
C LYS A 168 9.54 11.63 -17.86
N LYS A 169 10.15 11.51 -16.67
CA LYS A 169 11.32 10.65 -16.45
C LYS A 169 11.04 9.19 -16.82
N ILE A 170 9.90 8.64 -16.38
CA ILE A 170 9.46 7.28 -16.73
C ILE A 170 9.23 7.16 -18.24
N SER A 171 8.59 8.15 -18.86
CA SER A 171 8.27 8.12 -20.29
C SER A 171 9.47 8.37 -21.18
N GLU A 172 10.42 9.20 -20.75
CA GLU A 172 11.72 9.41 -21.39
C GLU A 172 12.58 8.14 -21.25
N PHE A 173 12.60 7.52 -20.08
CA PHE A 173 13.25 6.23 -19.88
C PHE A 173 12.64 5.17 -20.79
N ILE A 174 11.32 5.02 -20.84
CA ILE A 174 10.68 4.06 -21.74
C ILE A 174 10.96 4.45 -23.20
N ALA A 175 10.78 5.71 -23.61
CA ALA A 175 11.01 6.12 -24.99
C ALA A 175 12.47 5.97 -25.44
N LYS A 176 13.44 6.13 -24.53
CA LYS A 176 14.86 6.01 -24.82
C LYS A 176 15.34 4.55 -24.73
N SER A 177 15.07 3.88 -23.62
CA SER A 177 15.56 2.52 -23.36
C SER A 177 14.73 1.43 -24.02
N VAL A 178 13.42 1.61 -24.22
CA VAL A 178 12.53 0.61 -24.86
C VAL A 178 12.46 0.80 -26.37
N LEU A 179 12.52 2.04 -26.85
CA LEU A 179 12.27 2.33 -28.27
C LEU A 179 13.51 2.75 -29.07
N SER A 180 14.63 3.15 -28.43
CA SER A 180 15.82 3.65 -29.14
C SER A 180 17.08 2.77 -29.03
N ASP A 181 16.95 1.53 -28.54
CA ASP A 181 18.04 0.53 -28.44
C ASP A 181 19.31 1.01 -27.68
N ASP A 182 19.19 2.05 -26.82
CA ASP A 182 20.31 2.61 -26.06
C ASP A 182 20.54 1.81 -24.75
N THR A 183 21.73 1.21 -24.60
CA THR A 183 22.05 0.18 -23.60
C THR A 183 22.60 0.71 -22.27
N ALA A 184 22.77 2.02 -22.13
CA ALA A 184 23.61 2.62 -21.07
C ALA A 184 22.88 3.09 -19.79
N VAL A 185 21.63 2.68 -19.54
CA VAL A 185 20.88 3.12 -18.34
C VAL A 185 20.64 1.93 -17.42
N ASP A 186 20.98 2.06 -16.13
CA ASP A 186 20.62 1.06 -15.11
C ASP A 186 19.10 0.90 -15.12
N PRO A 187 18.60 -0.27 -15.53
CA PRO A 187 17.18 -0.49 -15.80
C PRO A 187 16.33 -0.60 -14.52
N LEU A 188 16.97 -0.60 -13.34
CA LEU A 188 16.34 -0.51 -12.03
C LEU A 188 16.39 0.91 -11.45
N GLN A 189 17.11 1.83 -12.10
CA GLN A 189 17.25 3.21 -11.66
C GLN A 189 16.00 4.03 -12.00
N PHE A 190 14.95 3.88 -11.20
CA PHE A 190 14.11 5.02 -10.92
C PHE A 190 14.84 5.82 -9.84
N ASP A 191 15.33 7.02 -10.16
CA ASP A 191 15.88 7.99 -9.19
C ASP A 191 14.78 8.47 -8.23
N LEU A 192 14.26 7.55 -7.40
CA LEU A 192 13.32 7.81 -6.35
C LEU A 192 13.90 7.19 -5.08
N SER A 193 14.52 8.04 -4.27
CA SER A 193 14.91 7.69 -2.92
C SER A 193 13.70 7.32 -2.07
N LEU A 194 13.92 6.51 -1.03
CA LEU A 194 12.90 6.18 -0.04
C LEU A 194 12.21 7.42 0.56
N MET A 195 12.97 8.51 0.71
CA MET A 195 12.48 9.80 1.20
C MET A 195 11.55 10.50 0.20
N GLU A 196 11.82 10.40 -1.10
CA GLU A 196 10.95 10.95 -2.16
C GLU A 196 9.63 10.16 -2.26
N ILE A 197 9.69 8.83 -2.14
CA ILE A 197 8.49 7.98 -2.09
C ILE A 197 7.64 8.31 -0.86
N THR A 198 8.28 8.38 0.31
CA THR A 198 7.61 8.73 1.57
C THR A 198 7.00 10.13 1.50
N SER A 199 7.69 11.09 0.90
CA SER A 199 7.19 12.45 0.67
C SER A 199 6.02 12.47 -0.31
N ALA A 200 6.09 11.71 -1.40
CA ALA A 200 5.03 11.60 -2.40
C ALA A 200 3.76 10.95 -1.81
N LEU A 201 3.92 9.89 -1.01
CA LEU A 201 2.82 9.26 -0.27
C LEU A 201 2.21 10.23 0.74
N ASN A 202 3.04 10.92 1.53
CA ASN A 202 2.57 11.94 2.49
C ASN A 202 1.81 13.08 1.82
N LEU A 203 2.29 13.56 0.66
CA LEU A 203 1.63 14.63 -0.12
C LEU A 203 0.33 14.14 -0.77
N TYR A 204 0.33 12.94 -1.35
CA TYR A 204 -0.88 12.31 -1.88
C TYR A 204 -1.96 12.20 -0.80
N GLN A 205 -1.57 11.84 0.42
CA GLN A 205 -2.50 11.55 1.50
C GLN A 205 -3.06 12.82 2.15
N LYS A 206 -2.22 13.85 2.37
CA LYS A 206 -2.74 15.17 2.77
C LYS A 206 -3.70 15.76 1.73
N GLY A 207 -3.54 15.42 0.45
CA GLY A 207 -4.43 15.82 -0.63
C GLY A 207 -5.68 14.95 -0.79
N SER A 208 -5.63 13.67 -0.41
CA SER A 208 -6.73 12.70 -0.58
C SER A 208 -7.53 12.44 0.70
N SER A 209 -7.05 12.89 1.86
CA SER A 209 -7.86 12.97 3.06
C SER A 209 -8.95 14.02 2.87
N GLN A 210 -10.09 13.59 2.31
CA GLN A 210 -11.39 14.03 2.85
C GLN A 210 -11.28 13.98 4.36
N SER A 211 -11.86 14.95 5.08
CA SER A 211 -11.94 14.91 6.54
C SER A 211 -12.28 13.49 6.96
N ILE A 212 -11.27 12.76 7.45
CA ILE A 212 -11.52 11.41 7.90
C ILE A 212 -12.19 11.67 9.23
N ASP A 213 -13.52 11.60 9.25
CA ASP A 213 -14.31 11.80 10.46
C ASP A 213 -13.99 10.72 11.53
N VAL A 214 -13.16 9.72 11.16
CA VAL A 214 -12.72 8.63 12.02
C VAL A 214 -11.18 8.62 12.10
N THR A 215 -10.66 8.85 13.29
CA THR A 215 -9.24 8.80 13.61
C THR A 215 -8.70 7.36 13.58
N PRO A 216 -7.38 7.14 13.41
CA PRO A 216 -6.77 5.82 13.51
C PRO A 216 -7.12 5.08 14.81
N LEU A 217 -7.24 5.81 15.92
CA LEU A 217 -7.59 5.23 17.22
C LEU A 217 -9.07 4.80 17.29
N GLU A 218 -9.97 5.53 16.64
CA GLU A 218 -11.38 5.12 16.50
C GLU A 218 -11.53 3.93 15.56
N HIS A 219 -10.70 3.83 14.51
CA HIS A 219 -10.65 2.62 13.69
C HIS A 219 -10.21 1.40 14.51
N LEU A 220 -9.20 1.54 15.38
CA LEU A 220 -8.81 0.47 16.31
C LEU A 220 -9.97 0.09 17.25
N ALA A 221 -10.72 1.07 17.77
CA ALA A 221 -11.90 0.83 18.61
C ALA A 221 -13.04 0.08 17.89
N LYS A 222 -13.24 0.36 16.60
CA LYS A 222 -14.16 -0.39 15.74
C LYS A 222 -13.63 -1.78 15.38
N GLY A 223 -12.34 -2.01 15.55
CA GLY A 223 -11.66 -3.27 15.25
C GLY A 223 -11.16 -3.37 13.81
N GLU A 224 -11.39 -2.36 12.99
CA GLU A 224 -11.00 -2.38 11.57
C GLU A 224 -11.06 -1.00 10.93
N LYS A 225 -10.47 -0.91 9.74
CA LYS A 225 -10.38 0.33 8.96
C LYS A 225 -11.62 0.65 8.11
N GLY A 226 -12.80 0.09 8.40
CA GLY A 226 -13.95 0.10 7.48
C GLY A 226 -14.25 1.46 6.83
N TRP A 227 -13.97 1.57 5.53
CA TRP A 227 -14.53 2.60 4.64
C TRP A 227 -15.74 1.99 3.94
N GLY A 228 -16.95 2.45 4.28
CA GLY A 228 -18.19 2.07 3.60
C GLY A 228 -18.93 0.85 4.16
N ASP A 229 -19.99 0.43 3.46
CA ASP A 229 -21.06 -0.48 3.93
C ASP A 229 -20.66 -1.95 4.16
N LEU A 230 -19.36 -2.28 4.16
CA LEU A 230 -18.85 -3.63 4.43
C LEU A 230 -18.09 -3.74 5.75
N SER A 231 -18.12 -2.70 6.60
CA SER A 231 -17.64 -2.76 7.98
C SER A 231 -18.46 -3.80 8.79
N PHE A 232 -17.80 -4.65 9.55
CA PHE A 232 -18.39 -5.52 10.58
C PHE A 232 -19.03 -4.67 11.69
N ASP A 233 -18.29 -3.67 12.18
CA ASP A 233 -18.82 -2.66 13.08
C ASP A 233 -19.18 -1.40 12.28
N MET A 234 -20.47 -1.25 11.99
CA MET A 234 -21.01 -0.11 11.26
C MET A 234 -21.11 1.14 12.16
N GLY A 235 -20.77 1.04 13.45
CA GLY A 235 -20.99 2.11 14.43
C GLY A 235 -22.47 2.34 14.75
N ASP A 236 -23.35 1.42 14.34
CA ASP A 236 -24.80 1.44 14.59
C ASP A 236 -25.19 0.68 15.88
N GLY A 237 -24.19 0.20 16.63
CA GLY A 237 -24.38 -0.58 17.86
C GLY A 237 -24.75 -2.05 17.62
N THR A 238 -24.70 -2.54 16.37
CA THR A 238 -25.05 -3.95 16.07
C THR A 238 -23.95 -4.95 16.43
N PHE A 239 -22.72 -4.49 16.67
CA PHE A 239 -21.65 -5.35 17.18
C PHE A 239 -21.69 -5.37 18.72
N PRO A 240 -21.80 -6.55 19.37
CA PRO A 240 -22.05 -6.61 20.80
C PRO A 240 -20.78 -6.24 21.57
N MET A 241 -20.95 -5.65 22.76
CA MET A 241 -19.85 -5.39 23.68
C MET A 241 -19.31 -6.66 24.34
N LEU A 242 -20.16 -7.70 24.44
CA LEU A 242 -19.82 -9.05 24.88
C LEU A 242 -20.00 -10.01 23.71
N PHE A 243 -18.92 -10.58 23.20
CA PHE A 243 -18.93 -11.50 22.06
C PHE A 243 -18.58 -12.91 22.52
N ASP A 244 -19.51 -13.86 22.46
CA ASP A 244 -19.25 -15.26 22.79
C ASP A 244 -18.71 -15.97 21.55
N VAL A 245 -17.39 -16.19 21.50
CA VAL A 245 -16.70 -16.76 20.34
C VAL A 245 -17.23 -18.15 19.99
N ASP A 246 -17.61 -18.95 20.98
CA ASP A 246 -18.13 -20.30 20.74
C ASP A 246 -19.54 -20.29 20.14
N LYS A 247 -20.36 -19.26 20.43
CA LYS A 247 -21.77 -19.19 20.01
C LYS A 247 -22.04 -18.23 18.86
N ASP A 248 -21.32 -17.12 18.82
CA ASP A 248 -21.63 -15.97 17.97
C ASP A 248 -20.82 -15.97 16.67
N PHE A 249 -19.67 -16.67 16.62
CA PHE A 249 -18.73 -16.57 15.50
C PHE A 249 -19.34 -16.98 14.16
N ASP A 250 -19.85 -18.20 14.03
CA ASP A 250 -20.47 -18.70 12.79
C ASP A 250 -21.70 -17.84 12.40
N ASN A 251 -22.48 -17.39 13.38
CA ASN A 251 -23.64 -16.53 13.16
C ASN A 251 -23.23 -15.16 12.58
N TYR A 252 -22.13 -14.57 13.07
CA TYR A 252 -21.61 -13.32 12.53
C TYR A 252 -21.00 -13.49 11.14
N VAL A 253 -20.32 -14.60 10.87
CA VAL A 253 -19.83 -14.92 9.52
C VAL A 253 -20.99 -14.94 8.52
N ILE A 254 -22.08 -15.66 8.82
CA ILE A 254 -23.27 -15.73 7.96
C ILE A 254 -23.88 -14.35 7.71
N LYS A 255 -24.05 -13.53 8.76
CA LYS A 255 -24.56 -12.15 8.62
C LYS A 255 -23.70 -11.31 7.67
N MET A 256 -22.39 -11.52 7.68
CA MET A 256 -21.46 -10.79 6.83
C MET A 256 -21.51 -11.27 5.38
N GLU A 257 -21.64 -12.57 5.16
CA GLU A 257 -21.90 -13.11 3.82
C GLU A 257 -23.19 -12.53 3.21
N GLU A 258 -24.26 -12.45 4.00
CA GLU A 258 -25.53 -11.87 3.56
C GLU A 258 -25.39 -10.40 3.19
N ARG A 259 -24.61 -9.62 3.95
CA ARG A 259 -24.29 -8.22 3.63
C ARG A 259 -23.52 -8.09 2.32
N VAL A 260 -22.47 -8.90 2.13
CA VAL A 260 -21.68 -8.90 0.89
C VAL A 260 -22.59 -9.26 -0.29
N ARG A 261 -23.42 -10.31 -0.13
CA ARG A 261 -24.39 -10.73 -1.14
C ARG A 261 -25.38 -9.61 -1.51
N ALA A 262 -25.92 -8.92 -0.50
CA ALA A 262 -26.86 -7.82 -0.71
C ALA A 262 -26.21 -6.63 -1.45
N LYS A 263 -24.92 -6.36 -1.21
CA LYS A 263 -24.19 -5.25 -1.82
C LYS A 263 -23.70 -5.55 -3.23
N GLU A 264 -23.12 -6.73 -3.43
CA GLU A 264 -22.44 -7.10 -4.67
C GLU A 264 -23.37 -7.79 -5.68
N GLY A 265 -24.60 -8.15 -5.26
CA GLY A 265 -25.56 -8.85 -6.11
C GLY A 265 -25.25 -10.34 -6.32
N GLY A 266 -24.21 -10.86 -5.66
CA GLY A 266 -23.79 -12.26 -5.68
C GLY A 266 -22.68 -12.51 -4.66
N TYR A 267 -22.67 -13.70 -4.04
CA TYR A 267 -21.60 -14.14 -3.15
C TYR A 267 -21.55 -15.66 -3.12
N ASP A 268 -20.40 -16.21 -3.53
CA ASP A 268 -20.09 -17.62 -3.39
C ASP A 268 -19.02 -17.78 -2.29
N PRO A 269 -19.33 -18.43 -1.15
CA PRO A 269 -18.39 -18.61 -0.05
C PRO A 269 -17.16 -19.45 -0.43
N PHE A 270 -17.26 -20.29 -1.45
CA PHE A 270 -16.18 -21.18 -1.89
C PHE A 270 -15.31 -20.59 -3.00
N ASP A 271 -15.68 -19.41 -3.51
CA ASP A 271 -14.96 -18.73 -4.55
C ASP A 271 -13.56 -18.29 -4.07
N ARG A 272 -12.57 -18.52 -4.93
CA ARG A 272 -11.15 -18.16 -4.74
C ARG A 272 -10.64 -17.28 -5.87
N SER A 273 -11.53 -16.81 -6.75
CA SER A 273 -11.18 -15.98 -7.89
C SER A 273 -10.93 -14.53 -7.45
N PHE A 274 -10.00 -13.89 -8.15
CA PHE A 274 -9.88 -12.44 -8.12
C PHE A 274 -10.77 -11.81 -9.20
N PRO A 275 -11.10 -10.51 -9.07
CA PRO A 275 -11.74 -9.77 -10.15
C PRO A 275 -10.97 -9.89 -11.46
N SER A 276 -11.68 -9.91 -12.59
CA SER A 276 -11.08 -9.99 -13.91
C SER A 276 -10.06 -8.84 -14.13
N PRO A 277 -8.87 -9.14 -14.68
CA PRO A 277 -7.88 -8.11 -14.99
C PRO A 277 -8.42 -7.05 -15.95
N LEU A 278 -8.02 -5.80 -15.74
CA LEU A 278 -8.43 -4.66 -16.55
C LEU A 278 -7.30 -4.27 -17.52
N PRO A 279 -7.53 -4.27 -18.84
CA PRO A 279 -6.54 -3.80 -19.80
C PRO A 279 -6.05 -2.38 -19.49
N ILE A 280 -4.74 -2.16 -19.49
CA ILE A 280 -4.15 -0.85 -19.22
C ILE A 280 -4.30 0.05 -20.45
N ASN A 281 -3.81 -0.42 -21.60
CA ASN A 281 -3.94 0.27 -22.88
C ASN A 281 -3.65 -0.71 -24.04
N GLU A 282 -4.70 -1.33 -24.61
CA GLU A 282 -4.54 -2.33 -25.68
C GLU A 282 -3.82 -1.83 -26.94
N ARG A 283 -3.77 -0.51 -27.15
CA ARG A 283 -3.12 0.06 -28.34
C ARG A 283 -1.61 0.21 -28.17
N LEU A 284 -1.16 0.55 -26.97
CA LEU A 284 0.26 0.80 -26.67
C LEU A 284 0.94 -0.36 -25.95
N LEU A 285 0.15 -1.08 -25.16
CA LEU A 285 0.58 -2.16 -24.29
C LEU A 285 -0.39 -3.34 -24.51
N PRO A 286 -0.44 -3.90 -25.74
CA PRO A 286 -1.36 -4.98 -26.10
C PRO A 286 -1.25 -6.16 -25.14
N GLY A 287 -2.40 -6.60 -24.61
CA GLY A 287 -2.48 -7.69 -23.64
C GLY A 287 -2.11 -7.33 -22.21
N LEU A 288 -1.40 -6.23 -21.93
CA LEU A 288 -1.03 -5.87 -20.56
C LEU A 288 -2.25 -5.41 -19.77
N CYS A 289 -2.51 -6.12 -18.67
CA CYS A 289 -3.63 -5.91 -17.80
C CYS A 289 -3.18 -5.59 -16.37
N LEU A 290 -3.93 -4.71 -15.72
CA LEU A 290 -3.87 -4.49 -14.28
C LEU A 290 -4.76 -5.54 -13.59
N GLY A 291 -4.15 -6.46 -12.84
CA GLY A 291 -4.87 -7.48 -12.11
C GLY A 291 -4.05 -8.75 -11.91
N LYS A 292 -4.72 -9.75 -11.35
CA LYS A 292 -4.15 -11.00 -10.85
C LYS A 292 -4.10 -12.15 -11.85
N GLY A 293 -4.46 -11.93 -13.11
CA GLY A 293 -4.29 -12.87 -14.22
C GLY A 293 -4.46 -14.36 -13.88
N GLY A 294 -5.68 -14.82 -13.56
CA GLY A 294 -5.94 -16.24 -13.31
C GLY A 294 -5.38 -16.81 -11.99
N LEU A 295 -4.63 -16.03 -11.20
CA LEU A 295 -4.22 -16.41 -9.85
C LEU A 295 -5.45 -16.64 -8.96
N LYS A 296 -5.24 -17.44 -7.91
CA LYS A 296 -6.26 -17.73 -6.90
C LYS A 296 -5.89 -17.12 -5.57
N ILE A 297 -6.90 -16.73 -4.81
CA ILE A 297 -6.74 -16.40 -3.40
C ILE A 297 -6.40 -17.69 -2.66
N THR A 298 -5.45 -17.60 -1.73
CA THR A 298 -5.06 -18.73 -0.87
C THR A 298 -6.23 -19.28 -0.06
N HIS A 299 -7.20 -18.44 0.28
CA HIS A 299 -8.40 -18.74 1.05
C HIS A 299 -9.65 -18.46 0.23
N ASN A 300 -10.73 -19.20 0.50
CA ASN A 300 -12.03 -18.88 -0.09
C ASN A 300 -12.66 -17.65 0.58
N LYS A 301 -13.68 -17.08 -0.04
CA LYS A 301 -14.33 -15.87 0.47
C LYS A 301 -14.91 -16.02 1.88
N ARG A 302 -15.34 -17.20 2.31
CA ARG A 302 -15.81 -17.44 3.69
C ARG A 302 -14.65 -17.40 4.68
N GLU A 303 -13.57 -18.14 4.39
CA GLU A 303 -12.33 -18.14 5.17
C GLU A 303 -11.81 -16.70 5.34
N CYS A 304 -11.84 -15.87 4.28
CA CYS A 304 -11.49 -14.44 4.39
C CYS A 304 -12.38 -13.65 5.38
N ILE A 305 -13.68 -13.94 5.43
CA ILE A 305 -14.61 -13.30 6.39
C ILE A 305 -14.31 -13.76 7.81
N GLU A 306 -14.04 -15.06 8.00
CA GLU A 306 -13.65 -15.63 9.31
C GLU A 306 -12.38 -14.95 9.83
N HIS A 307 -11.35 -14.82 8.99
CA HIS A 307 -10.08 -14.17 9.33
C HIS A 307 -10.31 -12.70 9.70
N ARG A 308 -11.17 -12.00 8.95
CA ARG A 308 -11.49 -10.61 9.24
C ARG A 308 -12.24 -10.45 10.56
N LEU A 309 -13.13 -11.37 10.90
CA LEU A 309 -13.83 -11.35 12.19
C LEU A 309 -12.86 -11.52 13.36
N ILE A 310 -11.92 -12.47 13.30
CA ILE A 310 -10.93 -12.64 14.37
C ILE A 310 -10.00 -11.42 14.49
N CYS A 311 -9.63 -10.77 13.38
CA CYS A 311 -8.90 -9.49 13.42
C CYS A 311 -9.68 -8.40 14.16
N VAL A 312 -10.99 -8.29 13.89
CA VAL A 312 -11.88 -7.35 14.60
C VAL A 312 -11.87 -7.61 16.10
N LEU A 313 -11.97 -8.88 16.52
CA LEU A 313 -11.92 -9.25 17.93
C LEU A 313 -10.58 -8.86 18.58
N PHE A 314 -9.45 -9.21 17.95
CA PHE A 314 -8.13 -8.84 18.48
C PHE A 314 -7.93 -7.32 18.57
N ASN A 315 -8.36 -6.57 17.56
CA ASN A 315 -8.21 -5.11 17.54
C ASN A 315 -9.10 -4.42 18.59
N LYS A 316 -10.35 -4.87 18.76
CA LYS A 316 -11.24 -4.36 19.81
C LYS A 316 -10.70 -4.67 21.21
N LEU A 317 -10.17 -5.87 21.43
CA LEU A 317 -9.50 -6.23 22.68
C LEU A 317 -8.21 -5.41 22.89
N ALA A 318 -7.43 -5.16 21.84
CA ALA A 318 -6.24 -4.31 21.91
C ALA A 318 -6.59 -2.87 22.33
N HIS A 319 -7.70 -2.33 21.82
CA HIS A 319 -8.18 -0.99 22.19
C HIS A 319 -8.51 -0.87 23.69
N ASN A 320 -8.79 -1.97 24.40
CA ASN A 320 -9.04 -1.91 25.83
C ASN A 320 -7.82 -1.39 26.61
N TYR A 321 -6.57 -1.60 26.16
CA TYR A 321 -5.42 -0.97 26.80
C TYR A 321 -5.51 0.56 26.81
N TYR A 322 -5.99 1.16 25.72
CA TYR A 322 -6.24 2.60 25.68
C TYR A 322 -7.36 3.01 26.65
N LYS A 323 -8.46 2.25 26.69
CA LYS A 323 -9.57 2.50 27.62
C LYS A 323 -9.11 2.49 29.08
N PHE A 324 -8.31 1.50 29.47
CA PHE A 324 -7.72 1.43 30.81
C PHE A 324 -6.75 2.58 31.08
N SER A 325 -5.91 2.96 30.10
CA SER A 325 -5.03 4.13 30.24
C SER A 325 -5.80 5.44 30.44
N ARG A 326 -7.07 5.47 30.02
CA ARG A 326 -8.02 6.57 30.27
C ARG A 326 -8.91 6.37 31.50
N LYS A 327 -8.60 5.38 32.35
CA LYS A 327 -9.35 5.04 33.57
C LYS A 327 -10.84 4.75 33.31
N GLN A 328 -11.16 4.24 32.11
CA GLN A 328 -12.50 3.73 31.83
C GLN A 328 -12.76 2.46 32.64
N LYS A 329 -14.03 2.20 32.93
CA LYS A 329 -14.42 1.04 33.72
C LYS A 329 -14.45 -0.22 32.87
N LEU A 330 -14.31 -1.36 33.52
CA LEU A 330 -14.36 -2.67 32.85
C LEU A 330 -15.69 -2.91 32.11
N GLU A 331 -16.80 -2.36 32.60
CA GLU A 331 -18.12 -2.43 31.95
C GLU A 331 -18.18 -1.73 30.59
N ASP A 332 -17.27 -0.79 30.34
CA ASP A 332 -17.16 -0.07 29.07
C ASP A 332 -16.23 -0.77 28.07
N CYS A 333 -15.49 -1.80 28.51
CA CYS A 333 -14.54 -2.54 27.68
C CYS A 333 -15.24 -3.58 26.81
N PHE A 334 -14.67 -3.82 25.62
CA PHE A 334 -15.10 -4.95 24.81
C PHE A 334 -14.63 -6.26 25.45
N VAL A 335 -15.48 -7.28 25.50
CA VAL A 335 -15.16 -8.58 26.11
C VAL A 335 -15.46 -9.69 25.12
N ALA A 336 -14.48 -10.57 24.91
CA ALA A 336 -14.71 -11.84 24.23
C ALA A 336 -14.89 -12.96 25.28
N VAL A 337 -15.73 -13.95 25.00
CA VAL A 337 -15.84 -15.17 25.80
C VAL A 337 -15.44 -16.35 24.93
N CYS A 338 -14.50 -17.18 25.38
CA CYS A 338 -14.02 -18.34 24.63
C CYS A 338 -13.76 -19.50 25.61
N GLY A 339 -14.34 -20.67 25.35
CA GLY A 339 -14.32 -21.80 26.29
C GLY A 339 -14.89 -21.43 27.67
N GLY A 340 -15.88 -20.54 27.71
CA GLY A 340 -16.45 -19.99 28.95
C GLY A 340 -15.53 -19.03 29.74
N LYS A 341 -14.30 -18.77 29.26
CA LYS A 341 -13.40 -17.78 29.87
C LYS A 341 -13.65 -16.39 29.30
N ARG A 342 -13.74 -15.40 30.19
CA ARG A 342 -13.83 -13.98 29.79
C ARG A 342 -12.42 -13.47 29.44
N CYS A 343 -12.30 -12.86 28.27
CA CYS A 343 -11.08 -12.31 27.71
C CYS A 343 -11.28 -10.81 27.47
N ILE A 344 -10.47 -9.99 28.14
CA ILE A 344 -10.48 -8.53 28.06
C ILE A 344 -9.31 -8.02 27.20
N PHE A 345 -8.26 -8.82 27.03
CA PHE A 345 -7.10 -8.50 26.20
C PHE A 345 -6.84 -9.59 25.13
N PRO A 346 -6.18 -9.26 24.00
CA PRO A 346 -6.05 -10.19 22.88
C PRO A 346 -5.22 -11.43 23.24
N GLU A 347 -4.20 -11.31 24.10
CA GLU A 347 -3.41 -12.46 24.54
C GLU A 347 -4.23 -13.43 25.41
N GLN A 348 -5.24 -12.94 26.14
CA GLN A 348 -6.15 -13.78 26.91
C GLN A 348 -7.07 -14.58 25.98
N LEU A 349 -7.53 -13.97 24.89
CA LEU A 349 -8.27 -14.67 23.84
C LEU A 349 -7.40 -15.74 23.17
N LEU A 350 -6.14 -15.41 22.83
CA LEU A 350 -5.22 -16.39 22.26
C LEU A 350 -4.99 -17.58 23.21
N GLN A 351 -4.77 -17.32 24.51
CA GLN A 351 -4.65 -18.37 25.51
C GLN A 351 -5.92 -19.22 25.62
N ALA A 352 -7.11 -18.61 25.57
CA ALA A 352 -8.37 -19.35 25.61
C ALA A 352 -8.53 -20.24 24.36
N LEU A 353 -8.16 -19.76 23.17
CA LEU A 353 -8.18 -20.54 21.94
C LEU A 353 -7.24 -21.76 22.02
N VAL A 354 -6.00 -21.57 22.49
CA VAL A 354 -5.03 -22.66 22.70
C VAL A 354 -5.57 -23.69 23.69
N HIS A 355 -6.13 -23.25 24.82
CA HIS A 355 -6.77 -24.16 25.79
C HIS A 355 -7.99 -24.88 25.20
N GLY A 356 -8.69 -24.25 24.24
CA GLY A 356 -9.80 -24.82 23.49
C GLY A 356 -9.38 -25.75 22.35
N GLY A 357 -8.08 -26.07 22.22
CA GLY A 357 -7.56 -27.00 21.22
C GLY A 357 -7.18 -26.37 19.88
N HIS A 358 -7.01 -25.04 19.81
CA HIS A 358 -6.40 -24.42 18.64
C HIS A 358 -4.87 -24.54 18.68
N GLU A 359 -4.29 -24.79 17.52
CA GLU A 359 -2.86 -24.67 17.29
C GLU A 359 -2.56 -23.24 16.83
N VAL A 360 -1.59 -22.61 17.47
CA VAL A 360 -1.21 -21.23 17.18
C VAL A 360 0.29 -21.16 16.95
N GLU A 361 0.67 -20.47 15.89
CA GLU A 361 2.06 -20.13 15.60
C GLU A 361 2.16 -18.61 15.42
N VAL A 362 3.13 -17.98 16.10
CA VAL A 362 3.42 -16.55 15.94
C VAL A 362 4.89 -16.38 15.55
N ALA A 363 5.13 -15.65 14.47
CA ALA A 363 6.48 -15.40 13.97
C ALA A 363 6.55 -14.10 13.13
N PRO A 364 7.67 -13.36 13.16
CA PRO A 364 7.88 -12.27 12.24
C PRO A 364 8.14 -12.82 10.83
N ARG A 365 7.39 -12.31 9.84
CA ARG A 365 7.54 -12.70 8.43
C ARG A 365 7.60 -11.50 7.52
N VAL A 366 8.22 -11.71 6.38
CA VAL A 366 8.32 -10.72 5.32
C VAL A 366 8.10 -11.36 3.96
N MET A 367 7.53 -10.61 3.03
CA MET A 367 7.44 -10.95 1.63
C MET A 367 7.71 -9.71 0.78
N THR A 368 7.89 -9.91 -0.53
CA THR A 368 7.96 -8.76 -1.45
C THR A 368 6.58 -8.11 -1.57
N THR A 369 6.50 -6.79 -1.38
CA THR A 369 5.26 -6.06 -1.61
C THR A 369 5.11 -5.65 -3.06
N ASN A 370 3.85 -5.60 -3.50
CA ASN A 370 3.46 -5.01 -4.77
C ASN A 370 2.51 -3.83 -4.59
N PHE A 371 2.22 -3.40 -3.35
CA PHE A 371 1.28 -2.32 -3.03
C PHE A 371 -0.10 -2.44 -3.73
N GLY A 372 -0.54 -3.68 -4.01
CA GLY A 372 -1.78 -3.94 -4.74
C GLY A 372 -1.72 -3.60 -6.24
N ILE A 373 -0.54 -3.27 -6.77
CA ILE A 373 -0.28 -3.08 -8.20
C ILE A 373 0.22 -4.40 -8.75
N GLN A 374 -0.60 -5.04 -9.58
CA GLN A 374 -0.27 -6.32 -10.15
C GLN A 374 -0.52 -6.31 -11.63
N LEU A 375 0.42 -6.92 -12.35
CA LEU A 375 0.43 -6.93 -13.79
C LEU A 375 0.34 -8.37 -14.28
N CYS A 376 -0.41 -8.56 -15.33
CA CYS A 376 -0.44 -9.79 -16.09
C CYS A 376 -0.60 -9.46 -17.56
N VAL A 377 -0.21 -10.39 -18.43
CA VAL A 377 -0.41 -10.29 -19.86
C VAL A 377 -1.45 -11.31 -20.26
N LYS A 378 -2.50 -10.85 -20.92
CA LYS A 378 -3.50 -11.72 -21.52
C LYS A 378 -2.90 -12.32 -22.80
N GLU A 379 -2.86 -13.64 -22.85
CA GLU A 379 -2.32 -14.40 -23.97
C GLU A 379 -3.37 -14.64 -25.05
N ASP A 380 -2.92 -15.03 -26.25
CA ASP A 380 -3.80 -15.26 -27.41
C ASP A 380 -4.78 -16.43 -27.19
N ASP A 381 -4.42 -17.40 -26.34
CA ASP A 381 -5.27 -18.52 -25.94
C ASP A 381 -6.25 -18.17 -24.79
N GLY A 382 -6.21 -16.93 -24.30
CA GLY A 382 -7.03 -16.45 -23.19
C GLY A 382 -6.47 -16.73 -21.80
N SER A 383 -5.32 -17.40 -21.69
CA SER A 383 -4.58 -17.55 -20.44
C SER A 383 -3.91 -16.23 -20.02
N TYR A 384 -3.24 -16.24 -18.87
CA TYR A 384 -2.54 -15.08 -18.35
C TYR A 384 -1.12 -15.44 -17.94
N THR A 385 -0.15 -14.68 -18.46
CA THR A 385 1.22 -14.66 -17.93
C THR A 385 1.31 -13.63 -16.83
N SER A 386 1.78 -14.03 -15.65
CA SER A 386 1.96 -13.09 -14.54
C SER A 386 3.27 -12.31 -14.66
N ILE A 387 3.23 -11.03 -14.30
CA ILE A 387 4.43 -10.19 -14.20
C ILE A 387 4.62 -9.85 -12.72
N PRO A 388 5.61 -10.45 -12.04
CA PRO A 388 5.98 -10.04 -10.69
C PRO A 388 6.34 -8.55 -10.65
N THR A 389 5.73 -7.82 -9.73
CA THR A 389 5.92 -6.37 -9.56
C THR A 389 6.37 -6.07 -8.14
N THR A 390 7.24 -5.08 -8.03
CA THR A 390 7.63 -4.49 -6.75
C THR A 390 8.12 -3.06 -6.96
N LEU A 391 8.40 -2.38 -5.86
CA LEU A 391 9.08 -1.09 -5.87
C LEU A 391 10.53 -1.30 -5.44
N PHE A 392 11.47 -1.09 -6.37
CA PHE A 392 12.89 -1.08 -6.01
C PHE A 392 13.26 0.25 -5.38
N ILE A 393 14.02 0.17 -4.29
CA ILE A 393 14.47 1.33 -3.51
C ILE A 393 15.96 1.20 -3.29
N LEU A 394 16.68 2.32 -3.40
CA LEU A 394 18.11 2.38 -3.10
C LEU A 394 18.36 2.05 -1.62
N THR A 395 19.31 1.15 -1.38
CA THR A 395 19.82 0.88 -0.02
C THR A 395 20.67 2.04 0.49
N GLY A 396 21.30 2.82 -0.41
CA GLY A 396 22.33 3.80 -0.07
C GLY A 396 23.74 3.21 -0.02
N VAL A 397 23.91 1.93 -0.40
CA VAL A 397 25.21 1.26 -0.55
C VAL A 397 25.50 1.08 -2.03
N GLU A 398 26.74 1.33 -2.43
CA GLU A 398 27.22 1.20 -3.80
C GLU A 398 28.45 0.28 -3.85
N ARG A 399 28.58 -0.45 -4.95
CA ARG A 399 29.76 -1.26 -5.22
C ARG A 399 30.95 -0.37 -5.58
N PRO A 400 32.10 -0.50 -4.90
CA PRO A 400 33.23 0.40 -5.13
C PRO A 400 33.84 0.32 -6.54
N SER A 401 33.77 -0.83 -7.21
CA SER A 401 34.46 -1.05 -8.48
C SER A 401 33.81 -0.35 -9.68
N ASP A 402 32.49 -0.20 -9.68
CA ASP A 402 31.71 0.33 -10.80
C ASP A 402 30.66 1.37 -10.40
N GLY A 403 30.55 1.68 -9.10
CA GLY A 403 29.54 2.60 -8.57
C GLY A 403 28.11 2.06 -8.66
N LYS A 404 27.93 0.76 -8.92
CA LYS A 404 26.57 0.20 -9.05
C LYS A 404 25.87 0.20 -7.68
N PRO A 405 24.68 0.82 -7.56
CA PRO A 405 23.95 0.81 -6.30
C PRO A 405 23.33 -0.56 -6.00
N ALA A 406 23.26 -0.88 -4.72
CA ALA A 406 22.43 -1.98 -4.21
C ALA A 406 21.00 -1.48 -4.00
N TYR A 407 20.04 -2.25 -4.48
CA TYR A 407 18.61 -2.00 -4.35
C TYR A 407 17.97 -3.02 -3.41
N PHE A 408 16.81 -2.68 -2.85
CA PHE A 408 15.94 -3.65 -2.21
C PHE A 408 14.55 -3.57 -2.82
N ALA A 409 13.88 -4.71 -2.95
CA ALA A 409 12.48 -4.78 -3.32
C ALA A 409 11.64 -4.42 -2.08
N ALA A 410 10.80 -3.40 -2.14
CA ALA A 410 10.03 -2.96 -0.98
C ALA A 410 9.32 -4.15 -0.31
N PRO A 411 9.53 -4.39 0.98
CA PRO A 411 8.92 -5.53 1.64
C PRO A 411 7.54 -5.19 2.20
N HIS A 412 6.72 -6.21 2.33
CA HIS A 412 5.61 -6.25 3.25
C HIS A 412 5.98 -7.21 4.38
N GLY A 413 6.09 -6.71 5.60
CA GLY A 413 6.43 -7.51 6.76
C GLY A 413 5.51 -7.20 7.93
N GLY A 414 5.38 -8.17 8.82
CA GLY A 414 4.53 -8.06 9.99
C GLY A 414 4.72 -9.26 10.93
N MET A 415 3.93 -9.25 12.01
CA MET A 415 3.88 -10.36 12.93
C MET A 415 2.75 -11.30 12.51
N ASP A 416 3.10 -12.41 11.87
CA ASP A 416 2.13 -13.44 11.48
C ASP A 416 1.59 -14.13 12.72
N VAL A 417 0.29 -14.39 12.72
CA VAL A 417 -0.44 -15.22 13.66
C VAL A 417 -1.21 -16.25 12.84
N ARG A 418 -0.71 -17.49 12.85
CA ARG A 418 -1.34 -18.62 12.16
C ARG A 418 -2.14 -19.43 13.15
N ILE A 419 -3.42 -19.64 12.89
CA ILE A 419 -4.34 -20.32 13.81
C ILE A 419 -5.09 -21.43 13.07
N SER A 420 -5.01 -22.65 13.56
CA SER A 420 -5.83 -23.78 13.11
C SER A 420 -6.61 -24.32 14.30
N GLY A 421 -7.87 -24.72 14.12
CA GLY A 421 -8.59 -25.32 15.23
C GLY A 421 -10.11 -25.49 15.03
N PRO A 422 -10.82 -25.80 16.12
CA PRO A 422 -12.21 -26.24 16.05
C PRO A 422 -13.23 -25.13 15.80
N ILE A 423 -12.92 -23.85 16.09
CA ILE A 423 -13.88 -22.74 15.89
C ILE A 423 -13.69 -22.13 14.50
N PHE A 424 -12.45 -21.80 14.15
CA PHE A 424 -12.05 -21.29 12.84
C PHE A 424 -10.69 -21.86 12.45
N GLY A 425 -10.34 -21.71 11.18
CA GLY A 425 -9.19 -22.42 10.63
C GLY A 425 -9.42 -23.93 10.49
N LYS A 426 -10.69 -24.34 10.34
CA LYS A 426 -11.15 -25.74 10.29
C LYS A 426 -10.68 -26.45 9.01
N THR A 427 -10.85 -25.78 7.87
CA THR A 427 -10.51 -26.30 6.53
C THR A 427 -9.11 -25.90 6.10
N LYS A 428 -8.71 -24.69 6.48
CA LYS A 428 -7.40 -24.12 6.17
C LYS A 428 -6.98 -23.18 7.30
N THR A 429 -5.72 -23.23 7.70
CA THR A 429 -5.14 -22.37 8.74
C THR A 429 -5.44 -20.90 8.47
N ALA A 430 -5.94 -20.20 9.49
CA ALA A 430 -6.20 -18.79 9.42
C ALA A 430 -4.90 -17.98 9.42
N PHE A 431 -4.76 -17.09 8.44
CA PHE A 431 -3.61 -16.19 8.32
C PHE A 431 -4.01 -14.78 8.70
N ILE A 432 -3.46 -14.31 9.81
CA ILE A 432 -3.60 -12.96 10.35
C ILE A 432 -2.20 -12.39 10.44
N GLN A 433 -2.05 -11.09 10.18
CA GLN A 433 -0.79 -10.40 10.39
C GLN A 433 -1.01 -9.10 11.12
N PHE A 434 -0.13 -8.80 12.07
CA PHE A 434 -0.07 -7.50 12.72
C PHE A 434 0.98 -6.62 12.06
N TYR A 435 0.55 -5.44 11.58
CA TYR A 435 1.45 -4.43 11.04
C TYR A 435 0.82 -3.02 11.03
N VAL A 436 1.66 -1.99 10.79
CA VAL A 436 1.19 -0.65 10.41
C VAL A 436 0.87 -0.62 8.91
N ALA A 437 -0.41 -0.56 8.58
CA ALA A 437 -0.87 -0.61 7.21
C ALA A 437 -0.70 0.76 6.51
N ILE A 438 -0.42 0.75 5.20
CA ILE A 438 -0.47 1.96 4.34
C ILE A 438 -1.83 2.66 4.40
N SER A 439 -2.83 1.90 4.81
CA SER A 439 -4.19 2.33 5.01
C SER A 439 -4.32 3.26 6.25
N GLY A 440 -3.35 3.26 7.16
CA GLY A 440 -3.27 4.19 8.28
C GLY A 440 -3.85 3.70 9.59
N ILE A 441 -3.85 2.39 9.77
CA ILE A 441 -4.10 1.76 11.06
C ILE A 441 -2.93 0.82 11.36
N CYS A 442 -2.47 0.82 12.62
CA CYS A 442 -1.60 -0.22 13.15
C CYS A 442 -2.46 -1.25 13.87
N ALA A 443 -2.60 -2.46 13.33
CA ALA A 443 -3.61 -3.42 13.79
C ALA A 443 -3.32 -4.84 13.28
N PHE A 444 -4.04 -5.81 13.84
CA PHE A 444 -4.19 -7.13 13.25
C PHE A 444 -5.08 -7.02 12.02
N VAL A 445 -4.64 -7.57 10.89
CA VAL A 445 -5.41 -7.58 9.66
C VAL A 445 -5.34 -8.95 9.00
N PRO A 446 -6.34 -9.29 8.18
CA PRO A 446 -6.31 -10.53 7.42
C PRO A 446 -5.15 -10.50 6.44
N ASP A 447 -4.55 -11.67 6.26
CA ASP A 447 -3.30 -11.82 5.55
C ASP A 447 -3.47 -12.88 4.44
N GLU A 448 -4.57 -12.75 3.68
CA GLU A 448 -4.84 -13.62 2.56
C GLU A 448 -4.06 -13.19 1.31
N ASP A 449 -3.10 -14.04 0.96
CA ASP A 449 -2.30 -13.83 -0.22
C ASP A 449 -2.91 -14.45 -1.47
N GLN A 450 -2.33 -14.06 -2.59
CA GLN A 450 -2.39 -14.80 -3.84
C GLN A 450 -1.50 -16.05 -3.75
N ASP A 451 -2.01 -17.16 -4.26
CA ASP A 451 -1.25 -18.39 -4.39
C ASP A 451 -0.25 -18.23 -5.54
N THR A 452 0.99 -17.85 -5.22
CA THR A 452 2.06 -17.66 -6.19
C THR A 452 3.45 -17.64 -5.54
N PRO A 453 4.50 -18.16 -6.21
CA PRO A 453 5.83 -18.26 -5.62
C PRO A 453 6.54 -16.93 -5.38
N TRP A 454 6.20 -15.83 -6.08
CA TRP A 454 6.95 -14.57 -5.93
C TRP A 454 6.48 -13.67 -4.79
N VAL A 455 5.43 -14.06 -4.06
CA VAL A 455 5.02 -13.41 -2.81
C VAL A 455 5.16 -14.37 -1.62
N GLU A 456 5.93 -15.44 -1.79
CA GLU A 456 6.17 -16.40 -0.72
C GLU A 456 6.79 -15.69 0.51
N LYS A 457 6.18 -15.95 1.67
CA LYS A 457 6.62 -15.37 2.94
C LYS A 457 7.88 -16.05 3.45
N THR A 458 8.88 -15.23 3.70
CA THR A 458 10.10 -15.60 4.40
C THR A 458 9.90 -15.42 5.90
N THR A 459 10.14 -16.48 6.66
CA THR A 459 10.16 -16.43 8.13
C THR A 459 11.49 -15.80 8.56
N LEU A 460 11.44 -14.68 9.28
CA LEU A 460 12.64 -13.93 9.67
C LEU A 460 13.39 -14.60 10.82
N ALA A 461 12.69 -15.35 11.66
CA ALA A 461 13.24 -16.13 12.76
C ALA A 461 12.23 -17.20 13.18
N ASP A 462 12.69 -18.23 13.89
CA ASP A 462 11.86 -19.37 14.31
C ASP A 462 10.53 -18.93 14.96
N PRO A 463 9.47 -19.74 14.92
CA PRO A 463 8.27 -19.44 15.69
C PRO A 463 8.55 -19.22 17.18
N TYR A 464 7.78 -18.34 17.82
CA TYR A 464 7.94 -18.07 19.24
C TYR A 464 7.58 -19.30 20.09
N SER A 465 8.26 -19.42 21.23
CA SER A 465 7.86 -20.34 22.30
C SER A 465 6.43 -20.01 22.77
N PRO A 466 5.67 -20.94 23.36
CA PRO A 466 4.32 -20.65 23.85
C PRO A 466 4.25 -19.44 24.79
N GLY A 467 5.27 -19.23 25.64
CA GLY A 467 5.34 -18.06 26.51
C GLY A 467 5.58 -16.75 25.75
N ASP A 468 6.56 -16.75 24.84
CA ASP A 468 6.88 -15.56 24.05
C ASP A 468 5.80 -15.23 23.02
N MET A 469 5.05 -16.23 22.54
CA MET A 469 3.89 -16.06 21.67
C MET A 469 2.82 -15.19 22.34
N ILE A 470 2.47 -15.48 23.59
CA ILE A 470 1.51 -14.67 24.37
C ILE A 470 2.03 -13.25 24.56
N ARG A 471 3.31 -13.10 24.88
CA ARG A 471 3.96 -11.79 25.03
C ARG A 471 3.98 -11.02 23.71
N ALA A 472 4.24 -11.68 22.59
CA ALA A 472 4.23 -11.08 21.26
C ALA A 472 2.85 -10.51 20.90
N ILE A 473 1.76 -11.24 21.17
CA ILE A 473 0.39 -10.74 20.93
C ILE A 473 0.07 -9.54 21.83
N ARG A 474 0.47 -9.58 23.10
CA ARG A 474 0.34 -8.42 24.01
C ARG A 474 1.11 -7.22 23.48
N MET A 475 2.36 -7.41 23.07
CA MET A 475 3.20 -6.33 22.51
C MET A 475 2.62 -5.78 21.20
N CYS A 476 2.04 -6.61 20.33
CA CYS A 476 1.30 -6.16 19.15
C CYS A 476 0.17 -5.19 19.54
N ALA A 477 -0.63 -5.56 20.55
CA ALA A 477 -1.69 -4.70 21.05
C ALA A 477 -1.16 -3.36 21.61
N LEU A 478 -0.07 -3.38 22.38
CA LEU A 478 0.55 -2.17 22.90
C LEU A 478 1.11 -1.27 21.80
N VAL A 479 1.77 -1.85 20.79
CA VAL A 479 2.25 -1.13 19.61
C VAL A 479 1.07 -0.53 18.84
N SER A 480 -0.04 -1.24 18.66
CA SER A 480 -1.25 -0.69 17.99
C SER A 480 -1.77 0.55 18.70
N VAL A 481 -1.93 0.50 20.02
CA VAL A 481 -2.46 1.62 20.81
C VAL A 481 -1.52 2.81 20.71
N THR A 482 -0.21 2.60 20.89
CA THR A 482 0.79 3.66 20.80
C THR A 482 0.80 4.31 19.43
N PHE A 483 0.87 3.53 18.34
CA PHE A 483 0.98 4.07 16.99
C PHE A 483 -0.29 4.80 16.57
N ASN A 484 -1.46 4.21 16.79
CA ASN A 484 -2.73 4.85 16.45
C ASN A 484 -3.00 6.10 17.31
N ARG A 485 -2.56 6.10 18.58
CA ARG A 485 -2.63 7.30 19.45
C ARG A 485 -1.77 8.44 18.91
N ILE A 486 -0.50 8.18 18.60
CA ILE A 486 0.39 9.20 18.02
C ILE A 486 -0.17 9.73 16.72
N ALA A 487 -0.62 8.83 15.84
CA ALA A 487 -1.21 9.20 14.57
C ALA A 487 -2.45 10.08 14.72
N THR A 488 -3.30 9.78 15.72
CA THR A 488 -4.49 10.56 16.04
C THR A 488 -4.12 11.92 16.64
N GLU A 489 -3.28 11.95 17.67
CA GLU A 489 -2.90 13.17 18.40
C GLU A 489 -2.13 14.16 17.50
N LEU A 490 -1.30 13.66 16.57
CA LEU A 490 -0.54 14.48 15.63
C LEU A 490 -1.23 14.66 14.27
N ASN A 491 -2.43 14.08 14.09
CA ASN A 491 -3.16 14.06 12.82
C ASN A 491 -2.25 13.66 11.63
N LEU A 492 -1.56 12.52 11.78
CA LEU A 492 -0.59 12.06 10.80
C LEU A 492 -1.30 11.52 9.55
N PRO A 493 -0.78 11.82 8.34
CA PRO A 493 -1.29 11.22 7.10
C PRO A 493 -1.15 9.69 7.17
N CYS A 494 -2.18 8.98 6.70
CA CYS A 494 -2.31 7.52 6.77
C CYS A 494 -1.77 6.91 8.06
N GLY A 495 -2.28 7.36 9.20
CA GLY A 495 -1.96 6.71 10.47
C GLY A 495 -0.49 6.78 10.85
N GLY A 496 0.30 7.63 10.20
CA GLY A 496 1.75 7.69 10.38
C GLY A 496 2.55 6.65 9.58
N TYR A 497 1.99 5.98 8.57
CA TYR A 497 2.75 5.08 7.70
C TYR A 497 3.93 5.79 7.03
N GLY A 498 5.12 5.19 7.10
CA GLY A 498 6.37 5.75 6.58
C GLY A 498 7.04 6.78 7.49
N VAL A 499 6.35 7.32 8.50
CA VAL A 499 6.93 8.25 9.48
C VAL A 499 7.09 7.64 10.88
N LEU A 500 6.09 6.88 11.35
CA LEU A 500 6.18 6.03 12.54
C LEU A 500 6.88 4.70 12.25
N GLY A 501 7.13 4.40 10.97
CA GLY A 501 7.64 3.13 10.47
C GLY A 501 6.84 2.63 9.26
N MET A 502 7.34 1.62 8.57
CA MET A 502 6.59 0.86 7.56
C MET A 502 6.03 -0.44 8.17
N CYS A 503 5.32 -1.24 7.37
CA CYS A 503 4.70 -2.50 7.82
C CYS A 503 5.68 -3.32 8.69
N ASN A 504 6.91 -3.52 8.18
CA ASN A 504 7.96 -4.31 8.82
C ASN A 504 8.36 -3.79 10.21
N ASP A 505 8.60 -2.47 10.37
CA ASP A 505 9.11 -1.86 11.60
C ASP A 505 8.29 -2.24 12.83
N SER A 506 6.96 -2.25 12.70
CA SER A 506 6.05 -2.53 13.81
C SER A 506 6.24 -3.93 14.40
N SER A 507 6.49 -4.94 13.57
CA SER A 507 6.82 -6.29 14.02
C SER A 507 8.27 -6.44 14.46
N THR A 508 9.19 -5.72 13.83
CA THR A 508 10.62 -5.78 14.14
C THR A 508 10.92 -5.21 15.54
N ILE A 509 10.24 -4.13 15.96
CA ILE A 509 10.35 -3.60 17.33
C ILE A 509 9.95 -4.68 18.35
N ILE A 510 8.92 -5.47 18.07
CA ILE A 510 8.45 -6.54 18.97
C ILE A 510 9.47 -7.69 18.99
N ASP A 511 9.92 -8.12 17.81
CA ASP A 511 10.89 -9.19 17.68
C ASP A 511 12.20 -8.86 18.41
N PHE A 512 12.69 -7.63 18.25
CA PHE A 512 13.88 -7.14 18.93
C PHE A 512 13.65 -7.02 20.44
N ALA A 513 12.46 -6.61 20.89
CA ALA A 513 12.12 -6.57 22.32
C ALA A 513 12.12 -7.95 22.99
N LEU A 514 11.73 -9.00 22.25
CA LEU A 514 11.71 -10.39 22.75
C LEU A 514 13.06 -11.08 22.67
N ARG A 515 13.82 -10.86 21.57
CA ARG A 515 15.04 -11.61 21.26
C ARG A 515 16.34 -10.83 21.47
N GLY A 516 16.28 -9.52 21.63
CA GLY A 516 17.44 -8.63 21.67
C GLY A 516 18.14 -8.45 20.31
N LYS A 517 17.60 -9.05 19.25
CA LYS A 517 18.07 -8.93 17.86
C LYS A 517 16.89 -9.10 16.92
N THR A 518 17.06 -8.71 15.66
CA THR A 518 16.07 -8.92 14.61
C THR A 518 16.74 -9.15 13.26
N ASN A 519 16.04 -9.86 12.38
CA ASN A 519 16.44 -10.07 11.00
C ASN A 519 15.63 -9.23 10.00
N GLY A 520 14.68 -8.41 10.47
CA GLY A 520 13.84 -7.60 9.60
C GLY A 520 14.63 -6.49 8.90
N TYR A 521 14.40 -6.32 7.61
CA TYR A 521 14.98 -5.25 6.78
C TYR A 521 13.96 -4.76 5.72
N PRO A 522 13.89 -3.45 5.41
CA PRO A 522 14.61 -2.35 6.05
C PRO A 522 13.86 -1.85 7.31
N LEU A 523 14.56 -1.05 8.10
CA LEU A 523 14.07 -0.37 9.29
C LEU A 523 14.21 1.15 9.11
N VAL A 524 13.07 1.83 9.05
CA VAL A 524 13.00 3.22 8.59
C VAL A 524 12.47 4.19 9.65
N SER A 525 12.12 3.67 10.82
CA SER A 525 11.75 4.50 11.98
C SER A 525 12.97 5.32 12.44
N THR A 526 12.89 6.65 12.40
CA THR A 526 13.99 7.54 12.80
C THR A 526 13.53 8.88 13.36
N GLY A 527 14.44 9.57 14.05
CA GLY A 527 14.32 10.98 14.43
C GLY A 527 13.15 11.30 15.35
N ARG A 528 12.43 12.38 15.03
CA ARG A 528 11.34 12.94 15.86
C ARG A 528 10.25 11.90 16.19
N TYR A 529 9.92 11.03 15.25
CA TYR A 529 8.83 10.08 15.42
C TYR A 529 9.20 8.92 16.34
N LEU A 530 10.47 8.50 16.31
CA LEU A 530 10.97 7.53 17.29
C LEU A 530 10.91 8.08 18.72
N SER A 531 11.22 9.36 18.91
CA SER A 531 11.04 10.03 20.21
C SER A 531 9.58 10.05 20.65
N HIS A 532 8.62 10.26 19.73
CA HIS A 532 7.20 10.18 20.04
C HIS A 532 6.75 8.77 20.41
N ILE A 533 7.26 7.74 19.74
CA ILE A 533 7.00 6.33 20.06
C ILE A 533 7.45 6.03 21.49
N VAL A 534 8.71 6.34 21.84
CA VAL A 534 9.25 6.13 23.19
C VAL A 534 8.45 6.92 24.23
N ALA A 535 8.18 8.21 23.98
CA ALA A 535 7.41 9.04 24.90
C ALA A 535 6.00 8.50 25.14
N ASN A 536 5.33 7.99 24.10
CA ASN A 536 3.99 7.42 24.24
C ASN A 536 4.00 6.04 24.91
N PHE A 537 5.06 5.23 24.74
CA PHE A 537 5.21 4.01 25.54
C PHE A 537 5.39 4.34 27.02
N ILE A 538 6.24 5.31 27.37
CA ILE A 538 6.41 5.76 28.77
C ILE A 538 5.06 6.22 29.33
N LYS A 539 4.37 7.09 28.59
CA LYS A 539 3.04 7.60 28.96
C LYS A 539 2.03 6.48 29.16
N LEU A 540 1.96 5.52 28.24
CA LEU A 540 1.05 4.38 28.34
C LEU A 540 1.38 3.51 29.56
N LYS A 541 2.66 3.25 29.84
CA LYS A 541 3.09 2.50 31.03
C LYS A 541 2.64 3.18 32.32
N ASP A 542 2.84 4.49 32.42
CA ASP A 542 2.48 5.27 33.62
C ASP A 542 0.96 5.30 33.79
N GLU A 543 0.20 5.58 32.72
CA GLU A 543 -1.26 5.56 32.73
C GLU A 543 -1.84 4.18 33.13
N LEU A 544 -1.22 3.07 32.69
CA LEU A 544 -1.66 1.72 33.04
C LEU A 544 -1.26 1.31 34.46
N ASN A 545 -0.09 1.72 34.96
CA ASN A 545 0.35 1.45 36.34
C ASN A 545 -0.52 2.16 37.39
N ASP A 546 -1.09 3.32 37.03
CA ASP A 546 -2.05 4.04 37.87
C ASP A 546 -3.41 3.33 38.00
N THR A 547 -3.64 2.27 37.22
CA THR A 547 -4.85 1.47 37.25
C THR A 547 -4.68 0.32 38.25
N SER A 548 -5.63 0.14 39.17
CA SER A 548 -5.60 -0.93 40.17
C SER A 548 -5.94 -2.34 39.63
N CYS A 549 -5.50 -2.66 38.41
CA CYS A 549 -5.79 -3.93 37.74
C CYS A 549 -4.56 -4.84 37.76
N ALA A 550 -4.62 -5.93 38.54
CA ALA A 550 -3.53 -6.90 38.66
C ALA A 550 -3.15 -7.56 37.31
N GLU A 551 -4.09 -7.65 36.37
CA GLU A 551 -3.84 -8.22 35.03
C GLU A 551 -2.86 -7.36 34.19
N LEU A 552 -2.61 -6.11 34.59
CA LEU A 552 -1.70 -5.19 33.90
C LEU A 552 -0.24 -5.27 34.37
N GLU A 553 0.08 -6.03 35.41
CA GLU A 553 1.46 -6.13 35.92
C GLU A 553 2.45 -6.64 34.85
N PRO A 554 2.17 -7.71 34.08
CA PRO A 554 3.04 -8.16 33.00
C PRO A 554 3.17 -7.15 31.85
N VAL A 555 2.16 -6.29 31.67
CA VAL A 555 2.09 -5.29 30.60
C VAL A 555 3.16 -4.23 30.79
N ALA A 556 3.38 -3.78 32.03
CA ALA A 556 4.40 -2.78 32.34
C ALA A 556 5.81 -3.26 31.97
N HIS A 557 6.11 -4.54 32.21
CA HIS A 557 7.38 -5.14 31.83
C HIS A 557 7.57 -5.17 30.30
N ASP A 558 6.55 -5.60 29.55
CA ASP A 558 6.63 -5.68 28.09
C ASP A 558 6.73 -4.27 27.45
N ILE A 559 6.09 -3.24 28.02
CA ILE A 559 6.28 -1.85 27.59
C ILE A 559 7.74 -1.39 27.81
N LEU A 560 8.37 -1.76 28.93
CA LEU A 560 9.79 -1.44 29.16
C LEU A 560 10.70 -2.10 28.12
N CYS A 561 10.40 -3.34 27.71
CA CYS A 561 11.11 -4.00 26.60
C CYS A 561 10.93 -3.24 25.28
N LEU A 562 9.71 -2.80 24.96
CA LEU A 562 9.42 -2.01 23.75
C LEU A 562 10.12 -0.65 23.75
N ILE A 563 10.21 0.03 24.92
CA ILE A 563 10.97 1.27 25.09
C ILE A 563 12.45 1.03 24.77
N ARG A 564 13.05 -0.01 25.36
CA ARG A 564 14.46 -0.35 25.12
C ARG A 564 14.71 -0.67 23.66
N SER A 565 13.87 -1.53 23.06
CA SER A 565 13.98 -1.89 21.65
C SER A 565 13.88 -0.67 20.73
N SER A 566 12.90 0.20 20.95
CA SER A 566 12.73 1.42 20.14
C SER A 566 13.94 2.35 20.24
N GLY A 567 14.68 2.34 21.35
CA GLY A 567 15.88 3.17 21.54
C GLY A 567 17.17 2.60 20.97
N THR A 568 17.23 1.29 20.66
CA THR A 568 18.48 0.59 20.28
C THR A 568 18.41 -0.19 18.99
N MET A 569 17.23 -0.31 18.39
CA MET A 569 17.05 -0.97 17.10
C MET A 569 17.87 -0.26 16.01
N PRO A 570 18.54 -1.01 15.10
CA PRO A 570 19.30 -0.39 14.00
C PRO A 570 18.39 0.41 13.06
N SER A 571 18.97 1.39 12.36
CA SER A 571 18.27 2.17 11.34
C SER A 571 18.96 2.01 9.98
N ASP A 572 18.18 1.68 8.96
CA ASP A 572 18.64 1.53 7.58
C ASP A 572 18.57 2.85 6.79
N LEU A 573 18.10 3.94 7.41
CA LEU A 573 18.17 5.29 6.83
C LEU A 573 19.52 5.97 7.05
N HIS A 574 20.30 5.50 8.03
CA HIS A 574 21.58 6.07 8.41
C HIS A 574 22.64 4.97 8.49
N ILE A 575 22.95 4.39 7.33
CA ILE A 575 23.94 3.33 7.22
C ILE A 575 25.32 3.92 7.54
N THR A 576 26.00 3.30 8.49
CA THR A 576 27.41 3.54 8.81
C THR A 576 28.25 2.35 8.36
N PRO A 577 29.56 2.52 8.09
CA PRO A 577 30.42 1.38 7.78
C PRO A 577 30.35 0.26 8.82
N ALA A 578 30.29 0.60 10.12
CA ALA A 578 30.15 -0.37 11.20
C ALA A 578 28.82 -1.16 11.17
N SER A 579 27.77 -0.60 10.58
CA SER A 579 26.46 -1.27 10.46
C SER A 579 26.33 -2.19 9.24
N LEU A 580 27.27 -2.15 8.29
CA LEU A 580 27.17 -2.88 7.02
C LEU A 580 27.07 -4.40 7.22
N THR A 581 27.83 -4.96 8.16
CA THR A 581 27.76 -6.39 8.47
C THR A 581 26.36 -6.80 8.92
N ASN A 582 25.80 -6.10 9.91
CA ASN A 582 24.45 -6.38 10.39
C ASN A 582 23.40 -6.16 9.31
N LEU A 583 23.52 -5.07 8.53
CA LEU A 583 22.61 -4.76 7.44
C LEU A 583 22.61 -5.87 6.38
N SER A 584 23.79 -6.32 5.94
CA SER A 584 23.94 -7.40 4.96
C SER A 584 23.31 -8.70 5.44
N GLU A 585 23.52 -9.07 6.71
CA GLU A 585 22.91 -10.27 7.31
C GLU A 585 21.38 -10.17 7.36
N ARG A 586 20.82 -9.03 7.80
CA ARG A 586 19.36 -8.81 7.82
C ARG A 586 18.76 -8.79 6.43
N TYR A 587 19.46 -8.19 5.46
CA TYR A 587 19.05 -8.19 4.06
C TYR A 587 18.97 -9.62 3.52
N ASP A 588 20.01 -10.44 3.69
CA ASP A 588 20.01 -11.81 3.21
C ASP A 588 18.85 -12.63 3.81
N LYS A 589 18.61 -12.46 5.12
CA LYS A 589 17.49 -13.12 5.81
C LYS A 589 16.12 -12.64 5.37
N SER A 590 15.96 -11.37 5.02
CA SER A 590 14.68 -10.80 4.58
C SER A 590 14.36 -11.14 3.12
N TYR A 591 15.38 -11.36 2.28
CA TYR A 591 15.23 -11.67 0.86
C TYR A 591 15.74 -13.08 0.51
N GLN A 592 15.27 -14.10 1.25
CA GLN A 592 15.59 -15.49 0.92
C GLN A 592 14.96 -15.94 -0.41
N VAL A 593 13.80 -15.39 -0.74
CA VAL A 593 13.16 -15.61 -2.05
C VAL A 593 13.65 -14.55 -3.03
N GLU A 594 14.67 -14.89 -3.78
CA GLU A 594 15.31 -14.02 -4.77
C GLU A 594 14.52 -14.00 -6.08
N VAL A 595 13.34 -13.35 -6.07
CA VAL A 595 12.47 -13.25 -7.25
C VAL A 595 13.17 -12.53 -8.40
N PHE A 596 13.88 -11.45 -8.08
CA PHE A 596 14.45 -10.55 -9.06
C PHE A 596 15.97 -10.64 -9.11
N GLN A 597 16.54 -10.47 -10.30
CA GLN A 597 17.99 -10.44 -10.48
C GLN A 597 18.64 -9.29 -9.69
N GLY A 598 17.97 -8.14 -9.60
CA GLY A 598 18.44 -7.01 -8.79
C GLY A 598 18.61 -7.35 -7.31
N THR A 599 17.81 -8.28 -6.77
CA THR A 599 17.96 -8.77 -5.39
C THR A 599 19.25 -9.58 -5.22
N VAL A 600 19.58 -10.45 -6.18
CA VAL A 600 20.82 -11.25 -6.18
C VAL A 600 22.04 -10.34 -6.26
N GLU A 601 22.01 -9.37 -7.16
CA GLU A 601 23.10 -8.39 -7.33
C GLU A 601 23.27 -7.55 -6.05
N ALA A 602 22.18 -7.09 -5.44
CA ALA A 602 22.24 -6.34 -4.19
C ALA A 602 22.86 -7.16 -3.04
N LYS A 603 22.54 -8.47 -2.92
CA LYS A 603 23.20 -9.33 -1.92
C LYS A 603 24.70 -9.41 -2.13
N GLU A 604 25.14 -9.55 -3.37
CA GLU A 604 26.56 -9.59 -3.71
C GLU A 604 27.26 -8.29 -3.30
N ILE A 605 26.68 -7.14 -3.66
CA ILE A 605 27.21 -5.81 -3.31
C ILE A 605 27.28 -5.62 -1.79
N LEU A 606 26.19 -5.94 -1.08
CA LEU A 606 26.13 -5.80 0.38
C LEU A 606 27.12 -6.74 1.08
N SER A 607 27.29 -7.97 0.60
CA SER A 607 28.27 -8.92 1.14
C SER A 607 29.70 -8.41 0.96
N GLN A 608 30.06 -7.93 -0.23
CA GLN A 608 31.39 -7.35 -0.49
C GLN A 608 31.67 -6.17 0.44
N MET A 609 30.68 -5.30 0.63
CA MET A 609 30.79 -4.14 1.51
C MET A 609 30.86 -4.52 2.99
N ALA A 610 30.14 -5.56 3.40
CA ALA A 610 30.22 -6.12 4.75
C ALA A 610 31.60 -6.74 5.03
N ASP A 611 32.17 -7.47 4.07
CA ASP A 611 33.50 -8.08 4.23
C ASP A 611 34.60 -7.02 4.32
N ALA A 612 34.54 -5.98 3.48
CA ALA A 612 35.43 -4.83 3.60
C ALA A 612 35.27 -4.12 4.95
N ALA A 613 34.03 -3.95 5.43
CA ALA A 613 33.79 -3.33 6.74
C ALA A 613 34.37 -4.16 7.89
N LYS A 614 34.26 -5.50 7.85
CA LYS A 614 34.88 -6.39 8.84
C LYS A 614 36.41 -6.28 8.83
N GLU A 615 37.03 -6.19 7.66
CA GLU A 615 38.48 -6.06 7.54
C GLU A 615 39.01 -4.79 8.21
N TYR A 616 38.32 -3.66 8.03
CA TYR A 616 38.81 -2.35 8.48
C TYR A 616 38.27 -1.89 9.84
N PHE A 617 37.11 -2.40 10.30
CA PHE A 617 36.46 -1.95 11.53
C PHE A 617 36.18 -3.06 12.55
N GLY A 618 36.44 -4.34 12.21
CA GLY A 618 36.09 -5.52 12.99
C GLY A 618 37.13 -5.99 14.00
#